data_AF-A0A7J9GKV7-F1
#
_entry.id   AF-A0A7J9GKV7-F1
#
_cell.length_a   1.000
_cell.length_b   1.000
_cell.length_c   1.000
_cell.angle_alpha   90.00
_cell.angle_beta   90.00
_cell.angle_gamma   90.00
#
_symmetry.space_group_name_H-M   'P 1'
#
loop_
_entity.id
_entity.type
_entity.pdbx_description
1 polymer ?
#
loop_
_entity_poly.entity_id
_entity_poly.type
_entity_poly.pdbx_seq_one_letter_code
_entity_poly.pdbx_strand_id
1 'polypeptide(L)' 'MTGRRMLPIVDNFPAHPKVIKGLRNVELFFLPPNST' A
#
# COMPACT_ATOMS: atom_id res chain seq x y z
N MET A 1 0.33 -17.26 15.44
CA MET A 1 -0.18 -15.88 15.54
C MET A 1 -1.03 -15.59 14.31
N THR A 2 -2.34 -15.47 14.45
CA THR A 2 -3.21 -15.01 13.35
C THR A 2 -2.96 -13.51 13.18
N GLY A 3 -1.92 -13.17 12.41
CA GLY A 3 -1.50 -11.79 12.22
C GLY A 3 -2.61 -10.99 11.55
N ARG A 4 -2.93 -9.80 12.07
CA ARG A 4 -3.86 -8.88 11.40
C ARG A 4 -3.22 -8.42 10.09
N ARG A 5 -3.89 -8.66 8.97
CA ARG A 5 -3.46 -8.13 7.67
C ARG A 5 -3.76 -6.64 7.64
N MET A 6 -2.76 -5.83 7.34
CA MET A 6 -2.88 -4.38 7.27
C MET A 6 -2.94 -3.94 5.80
N LEU A 7 -3.91 -3.10 5.45
CA LEU A 7 -4.09 -2.56 4.10
C LEU A 7 -4.07 -1.03 4.15
N PRO A 8 -2.90 -0.37 4.24
CA PRO A 8 -2.80 1.07 4.10
C PRO A 8 -3.26 1.55 2.73
N ILE A 9 -3.96 2.69 2.74
CA ILE A 9 -4.32 3.46 1.55
C ILE A 9 -3.20 4.46 1.29
N VAL A 10 -2.66 4.47 0.08
CA VAL A 10 -1.50 5.26 -0.32
C VAL A 10 -1.87 6.10 -1.53
N ASP A 11 -1.36 7.33 -1.59
CA ASP A 11 -1.47 8.14 -2.78
C ASP A 11 -0.71 7.51 -3.96
N ASN A 12 -1.21 7.68 -5.17
CA ASN A 12 -0.61 7.09 -6.37
C ASN A 12 0.32 8.08 -7.08
N PHE A 13 1.14 8.76 -6.28
CA PHE A 13 2.17 9.65 -6.80
C PHE A 13 3.31 8.85 -7.46
N PRO A 14 3.87 9.30 -8.60
CA PRO A 14 4.91 8.57 -9.33
C PRO A 14 6.18 8.27 -8.53
N ALA A 15 6.50 9.07 -7.51
CA ALA A 15 7.66 8.85 -6.66
C ALA A 15 7.45 7.76 -5.58
N HIS A 16 6.21 7.29 -5.37
CA HIS A 16 5.96 6.23 -4.41
C HIS A 16 6.40 4.85 -4.96
N PRO A 17 7.08 4.03 -4.14
CA PRO A 17 7.44 2.68 -4.52
C PRO A 17 6.18 1.83 -4.64
N LYS A 18 5.83 1.42 -5.87
CA LYS A 18 4.66 0.57 -6.16
C LYS A 18 4.80 -0.86 -5.63
N VAL A 19 6.03 -1.29 -5.40
CA VAL A 19 6.34 -2.64 -4.92
C VAL A 19 7.33 -2.53 -3.77
N ILE A 20 6.89 -2.88 -2.56
CA ILE A 20 7.76 -3.00 -1.39
C ILE A 20 7.94 -4.50 -1.11
N LYS A 21 9.15 -5.01 -1.36
CA LYS A 21 9.48 -6.41 -1.04
C LYS A 21 9.81 -6.53 0.46
N GLY A 22 9.40 -7.65 1.07
CA GLY A 22 9.78 -7.99 2.45
C GLY A 22 8.78 -7.61 3.53
N LEU A 23 7.70 -6.90 3.21
CA LEU A 23 6.58 -6.73 4.13
C LEU A 23 5.77 -8.02 4.23
N ARG A 24 5.66 -8.58 5.43
CA ARG A 24 4.77 -9.71 5.72
C ARG A 24 3.46 -9.16 6.27
N ASN A 25 2.33 -9.68 5.78
CA ASN A 25 1.01 -9.33 6.28
C ASN A 25 0.56 -7.87 6.01
N VAL A 26 1.22 -7.18 5.06
CA VAL A 26 0.83 -5.85 4.59
C VAL A 26 0.62 -5.89 3.09
N GLU A 27 -0.47 -5.28 2.64
CA GLU A 27 -0.77 -5.04 1.23
C GLU A 27 -0.99 -3.54 1.04
N LEU A 28 -0.58 -2.96 -0.08
CA LEU A 28 -0.78 -1.52 -0.32
C LEU A 28 -1.95 -1.32 -1.28
N PHE A 29 -2.87 -0.44 -0.95
CA PHE A 29 -3.92 0.01 -1.86
C PHE A 29 -3.60 1.42 -2.35
N PHE A 30 -3.38 1.56 -3.65
CA PHE A 30 -3.09 2.87 -4.27
C PHE A 30 -4.37 3.53 -4.76
N LEU A 31 -4.55 4.80 -4.42
CA LEU A 31 -5.69 5.58 -4.89
C LEU A 31 -5.63 5.81 -6.40
N PRO A 32 -6.78 6.00 -7.07
CA PRO A 32 -6.77 6.50 -8.44
C PRO A 32 -6.10 7.89 -8.50
N PRO A 33 -5.44 8.24 -9.61
CA PRO A 33 -4.86 9.57 -9.78
C PRO A 33 -5.95 10.66 -9.63
N ASN A 34 -5.59 11.80 -9.04
CA ASN A 34 -6.48 12.93 -8.75
C ASN A 34 -7.59 12.63 -7.71
N SER A 35 -7.38 11.68 -6.81
CA SER A 35 -8.23 11.50 -5.62
C SER A 35 -7.94 12.63 -4.60
N THR A 36 -8.97 13.24 -4.01
CA THR A 36 -8.86 14.30 -2.99
C THR A 36 -9.11 13.75 -1.59
#